data_AF-A0A1X2I4N7-F1
#
_entry.id   AF-A0A1X2I4N7-F1
#
_cell.length_a   1.000
_cell.length_b   1.000
_cell.length_c   1.000
_cell.angle_alpha   90.00
_cell.angle_beta   90.00
_cell.angle_gamma   90.00
#
_symmetry.space_group_name_H-M   'P 1'
#
loop_
_entity.id
_entity.type
_entity.pdbx_description
1 polymer ?
#
loop_
_entity_poly.entity_id
_entity_poly.type
_entity_poly.pdbx_seq_one_letter_code
_entity_poly.pdbx_strand_id
1 'polypeptide(L)'
;MRQYFEQFGDIAHLRISRNKRGRSRHYGFIEFVAQDVAEIVVETMHNYMLDGRLLQCKLIPLERRNPQTFDNESKPKPRATAPIERQRKIRNQNQSMQVYLTRAEGLVKSENKKRQQLKELKIDYEFPGYAASKLQWEPKFKAKLEQEVKAKEALEKAAEKKKNDKVKASEQSQPAKVTVS
;
A
#
# COMPACT_ATOMS: atom_id res chain seq x y z
N MET A 1 -24.27 -12.46 -1.10
CA MET A 1 -25.26 -11.60 -1.78
C MET A 1 -25.66 -12.14 -3.14
N ARG A 2 -24.78 -12.20 -4.16
CA ARG A 2 -25.18 -12.73 -5.49
C ARG A 2 -25.86 -14.09 -5.43
N GLN A 3 -25.17 -15.10 -4.88
CA GLN A 3 -25.70 -16.46 -4.72
C GLN A 3 -27.06 -16.54 -4.00
N TYR A 4 -27.34 -15.62 -3.07
CA TYR A 4 -28.61 -15.61 -2.35
C TYR A 4 -29.76 -15.10 -3.21
N PHE A 5 -29.52 -14.07 -4.03
CA PHE A 5 -30.56 -13.49 -4.87
C PHE A 5 -30.75 -14.25 -6.20
N GLU A 6 -29.78 -15.07 -6.59
CA GLU A 6 -29.80 -15.91 -7.78
C GLU A 6 -30.92 -16.96 -7.71
N GLN A 7 -31.38 -17.33 -6.51
CA GLN A 7 -32.52 -18.25 -6.32
C GLN A 7 -33.86 -17.68 -6.78
N PHE A 8 -33.99 -16.35 -6.90
CA PHE A 8 -35.21 -15.71 -7.38
C PHE A 8 -35.20 -15.52 -8.90
N GLY A 9 -34.01 -15.55 -9.52
CA GLY A 9 -33.83 -15.41 -10.95
C GLY A 9 -32.45 -14.89 -11.34
N ASP A 10 -32.21 -14.80 -12.64
CA ASP A 10 -30.92 -14.38 -13.20
C ASP A 10 -30.63 -12.90 -12.92
N ILE A 11 -29.42 -12.65 -12.42
CA ILE A 11 -28.94 -11.31 -12.05
C ILE A 11 -28.04 -10.76 -13.15
N ALA A 12 -28.51 -9.73 -13.86
CA ALA A 12 -27.72 -9.01 -14.85
C ALA A 12 -26.55 -8.25 -14.19
N HIS A 13 -26.85 -7.41 -13.20
CA HIS A 13 -25.85 -6.62 -12.49
C HIS A 13 -26.06 -6.63 -10.98
N LEU A 14 -24.96 -6.67 -10.24
CA LEU A 14 -24.99 -6.55 -8.78
C LEU A 14 -23.83 -5.70 -8.31
N ARG A 15 -24.15 -4.64 -7.57
CA ARG A 15 -23.16 -3.72 -7.01
C ARG A 15 -23.45 -3.43 -5.55
N ILE A 16 -22.50 -3.75 -4.67
CA ILE A 16 -22.53 -3.32 -3.27
C ILE A 16 -21.78 -2.00 -3.15
N SER A 17 -22.42 -0.97 -2.62
CA SER A 17 -21.78 0.32 -2.40
C SER A 17 -20.75 0.20 -1.28
N ARG A 18 -19.54 0.72 -1.53
CA ARG A 18 -18.41 0.70 -0.58
C ARG A 18 -17.93 2.11 -0.30
N ASN A 19 -17.42 2.31 0.92
CA ASN A 19 -16.78 3.57 1.30
C ASN A 19 -15.37 3.66 0.69
N LYS A 20 -14.72 4.82 0.81
CA LYS A 20 -13.32 5.04 0.38
C LYS A 20 -12.30 4.11 1.08
N ARG A 21 -12.72 3.40 2.13
CA ARG A 21 -11.88 2.44 2.87
C ARG A 21 -12.11 0.99 2.43
N GLY A 22 -13.01 0.74 1.46
CA GLY A 22 -13.36 -0.60 0.96
C GLY A 22 -14.43 -1.34 1.79
N ARG A 23 -14.85 -0.77 2.92
CA ARG A 23 -15.95 -1.32 3.74
C ARG A 23 -17.29 -1.04 3.07
N SER A 24 -18.26 -1.94 3.20
CA SER A 24 -19.62 -1.74 2.70
C SER A 24 -20.26 -0.49 3.33
N ARG A 25 -21.12 0.19 2.56
CA ARG A 25 -22.00 1.26 3.05
C ARG A 25 -23.37 0.72 3.49
N HIS A 26 -23.51 -0.60 3.59
CA HIS A 26 -24.74 -1.30 3.95
C HIS A 26 -25.92 -1.07 2.99
N TYR A 27 -25.63 -0.75 1.72
CA TYR A 27 -26.63 -0.75 0.65
C TYR A 27 -25.97 -1.17 -0.67
N GLY A 28 -26.79 -1.60 -1.62
CA GLY A 28 -26.37 -2.00 -2.95
C GLY A 28 -27.52 -1.90 -3.95
N PHE A 29 -27.19 -2.11 -5.21
CA PHE A 29 -28.14 -2.16 -6.31
C PHE A 29 -28.04 -3.52 -6.97
N ILE A 30 -29.20 -4.08 -7.30
CA ILE A 30 -29.34 -5.36 -8.00
C ILE A 30 -30.25 -5.09 -9.19
N GLU A 31 -29.82 -5.55 -10.36
CA GLU A 31 -30.59 -5.54 -11.59
C GLU A 31 -30.82 -6.99 -12.00
N PHE A 32 -32.09 -7.39 -12.03
CA PHE A 32 -32.53 -8.68 -12.56
C PHE A 32 -32.79 -8.57 -14.06
N VAL A 33 -32.72 -9.70 -14.76
CA VAL A 33 -33.04 -9.77 -16.19
C VAL A 33 -34.53 -9.49 -16.45
N ALA A 34 -35.41 -10.01 -15.59
CA ALA A 34 -36.86 -9.82 -15.66
C ALA A 34 -37.34 -8.81 -14.60
N GLN A 35 -38.25 -7.91 -14.98
CA GLN A 35 -38.83 -6.92 -14.06
C GLN A 35 -39.71 -7.58 -12.98
N ASP A 36 -40.52 -8.57 -13.36
CA ASP A 36 -41.44 -9.27 -12.46
C ASP A 36 -40.71 -9.88 -11.25
N VAL A 37 -39.50 -10.41 -11.48
CA VAL A 37 -38.63 -10.95 -10.41
C VAL A 37 -38.24 -9.85 -9.43
N ALA A 38 -37.93 -8.65 -9.91
CA ALA A 38 -37.57 -7.53 -9.05
C ALA A 38 -38.75 -7.09 -8.16
N GLU A 39 -39.98 -7.12 -8.68
CA GLU A 39 -41.20 -6.81 -7.92
C GLU A 39 -41.43 -7.84 -6.82
N ILE A 40 -41.38 -9.14 -7.15
CA ILE A 40 -41.50 -10.24 -6.18
C ILE A 40 -40.43 -10.15 -5.09
N VAL A 41 -39.18 -9.82 -5.46
CA VAL A 41 -38.08 -9.68 -4.49
C VAL A 41 -38.32 -8.51 -3.54
N VAL A 42 -38.88 -7.39 -4.03
CA VAL A 42 -39.22 -6.25 -3.16
C VAL A 42 -40.33 -6.64 -2.19
N GLU A 43 -41.37 -7.31 -2.64
CA GLU A 43 -42.48 -7.73 -1.77
C GLU A 43 -42.05 -8.76 -0.72
N THR A 44 -41.24 -9.75 -1.11
CA THR A 44 -40.86 -10.88 -0.25
C THR A 44 -39.68 -10.59 0.68
N MET A 45 -38.73 -9.74 0.25
CA MET A 45 -37.49 -9.48 1.02
C MET A 45 -37.50 -8.15 1.76
N HIS A 46 -38.53 -7.31 1.59
CA HIS A 46 -38.65 -6.10 2.38
C HIS A 46 -38.90 -6.43 3.86
N ASN A 47 -38.07 -5.86 4.75
CA ASN A 47 -37.99 -6.15 6.18
C ASN A 47 -37.58 -7.59 6.55
N TYR A 48 -37.01 -8.35 5.60
CA TYR A 48 -36.44 -9.66 5.90
C TYR A 48 -35.13 -9.55 6.70
N MET A 49 -34.91 -10.45 7.65
CA MET A 49 -33.69 -10.50 8.46
C MET A 49 -32.59 -11.28 7.72
N LEU A 50 -31.53 -10.60 7.29
CA LEU A 50 -30.36 -11.21 6.64
C LEU A 50 -29.07 -10.78 7.36
N ASP A 51 -28.27 -11.76 7.80
CA ASP A 51 -26.99 -11.53 8.51
C ASP A 51 -27.14 -10.57 9.71
N GLY A 52 -28.21 -10.77 10.50
CA GLY A 52 -28.53 -9.96 11.69
C GLY A 52 -28.97 -8.53 11.38
N ARG A 53 -29.36 -8.22 10.14
CA ARG A 53 -29.86 -6.89 9.73
C ARG A 53 -31.17 -7.01 8.95
N LEU A 54 -32.11 -6.10 9.18
CA LEU A 54 -33.31 -5.99 8.35
C LEU A 54 -32.95 -5.38 6.99
N LEU A 55 -33.38 -6.05 5.92
CA LEU A 55 -33.26 -5.55 4.56
C LEU A 55 -34.37 -4.54 4.27
N GLN A 56 -34.01 -3.44 3.61
CA GLN A 56 -34.97 -2.52 3.03
C GLN A 56 -34.85 -2.60 1.51
N CYS A 57 -35.77 -3.31 0.88
CA CYS A 57 -35.87 -3.40 -0.57
C CYS A 57 -36.83 -2.34 -1.09
N LYS A 58 -36.48 -1.68 -2.20
CA LYS A 58 -37.32 -0.70 -2.90
C LYS A 58 -37.09 -0.86 -4.40
N LEU A 59 -38.17 -0.80 -5.17
CA LEU A 59 -38.10 -0.76 -6.63
C LEU A 59 -37.60 0.62 -7.07
N ILE A 60 -36.63 0.65 -7.98
CA ILE A 60 -36.10 1.88 -8.57
C ILE A 60 -36.46 1.89 -10.05
N PRO A 61 -37.35 2.81 -10.49
CA PRO A 61 -37.64 2.98 -11.91
C PRO A 61 -36.38 3.36 -12.70
N LEU A 62 -36.31 2.90 -13.95
CA LEU A 62 -35.16 3.12 -14.84
C LEU A 62 -34.82 4.61 -15.02
N GLU A 63 -35.83 5.49 -15.02
CA GLU A 63 -35.67 6.94 -15.13
C GLU A 63 -34.91 7.57 -13.96
N ARG A 64 -35.07 6.99 -12.76
CA ARG A 64 -34.40 7.46 -11.53
C ARG A 64 -33.06 6.78 -11.30
N ARG A 65 -32.77 5.72 -12.05
CA ARG A 65 -31.50 5.00 -11.97
C ARG A 65 -30.41 5.86 -12.62
N ASN A 66 -29.38 6.18 -11.84
CA ASN A 66 -28.19 6.83 -12.39
C ASN A 66 -27.55 5.90 -13.45
N PRO A 67 -27.30 6.37 -14.69
CA PRO A 67 -26.65 5.57 -15.73
C PRO A 67 -25.33 4.94 -15.27
N GLN A 68 -24.56 5.65 -14.44
CA GLN A 68 -23.26 5.22 -13.92
C GLN A 68 -23.31 4.20 -12.76
N THR A 69 -24.50 3.67 -12.43
CA THR A 69 -24.66 2.76 -11.28
C THR A 69 -23.87 1.47 -11.48
N PHE A 70 -23.88 0.89 -12.68
CA PHE A 70 -23.21 -0.38 -12.97
C PHE A 70 -21.90 -0.23 -13.75
N ASP A 71 -21.45 1.00 -14.00
CA ASP A 71 -20.18 1.23 -14.68
C ASP A 71 -19.01 0.75 -13.82
N ASN A 72 -18.34 -0.28 -14.34
CA ASN A 72 -17.20 -0.98 -13.73
C ASN A 72 -15.96 -0.08 -13.55
N GLU A 73 -15.98 1.13 -14.11
CA GLU A 73 -14.85 2.08 -14.13
C GLU A 73 -14.87 3.11 -13.02
N SER A 74 -15.90 3.13 -12.17
CA SER A 74 -15.91 3.95 -10.95
C SER A 74 -14.97 3.35 -9.89
N LYS A 75 -13.67 3.25 -10.21
CA LYS A 75 -12.60 2.92 -9.28
C LYS A 75 -12.72 3.90 -8.11
N PRO A 76 -12.79 3.44 -6.86
CA PRO A 76 -12.84 4.35 -5.72
C PRO A 76 -11.65 5.29 -5.83
N LYS A 77 -11.91 6.60 -5.96
CA LYS A 77 -10.84 7.60 -6.03
C LYS A 77 -9.90 7.36 -4.84
N PRO A 78 -8.57 7.20 -5.07
CA PRO A 78 -7.64 6.93 -4.00
C PRO A 78 -7.79 8.01 -2.91
N ARG A 79 -7.61 7.61 -1.65
CA ARG A 79 -7.72 8.55 -0.52
C ARG A 79 -6.74 9.71 -0.73
N ALA A 80 -7.11 10.91 -0.30
CA ALA A 80 -6.20 12.06 -0.30
C ALA A 80 -4.90 11.80 0.49
N THR A 81 -4.91 10.85 1.44
CA THR A 81 -3.72 10.43 2.20
C THR A 81 -2.87 9.35 1.51
N ALA A 82 -3.35 8.72 0.44
CA ALA A 82 -2.62 7.65 -0.24
C ALA A 82 -1.27 8.12 -0.83
N PRO A 83 -1.14 9.33 -1.40
CA PRO A 83 0.15 9.89 -1.79
C PRO A 83 1.08 10.10 -0.59
N ILE A 84 0.55 10.59 0.53
CA ILE A 84 1.31 10.84 1.77
C ILE A 84 1.81 9.53 2.37
N GLU A 85 0.95 8.50 2.45
CA GLU A 85 1.32 7.17 2.94
C GLU A 85 2.34 6.50 2.01
N ARG A 86 2.19 6.65 0.68
CA ARG A 86 3.18 6.17 -0.29
C ARG A 86 4.52 6.88 -0.12
N GLN A 87 4.54 8.21 0.01
CA GLN A 87 5.76 8.97 0.27
C GLN A 87 6.40 8.61 1.61
N ARG A 88 5.61 8.41 2.68
CA ARG A 88 6.11 7.91 3.97
C ARG A 88 6.72 6.53 3.84
N LYS A 89 6.07 5.60 3.12
CA LYS A 89 6.62 4.26 2.86
C LYS A 89 7.92 4.33 2.07
N ILE A 90 7.99 5.11 0.99
CA ILE A 90 9.21 5.30 0.19
C ILE A 90 10.32 5.90 1.06
N ARG A 91 10.02 6.93 1.85
CA ARG A 91 10.98 7.55 2.78
C ARG A 91 11.49 6.57 3.83
N ASN A 92 10.59 5.73 4.37
CA ASN A 92 10.94 4.72 5.36
C ASN A 92 11.70 3.53 4.75
N GLN A 93 11.41 3.14 3.52
CA GLN A 93 12.13 2.09 2.79
C GLN A 93 13.53 2.55 2.38
N ASN A 94 13.67 3.82 1.98
CA ASN A 94 14.95 4.44 1.65
C ASN A 94 15.68 5.00 2.88
N GLN A 95 15.21 4.68 4.08
CA GLN A 95 15.84 5.10 5.32
C GLN A 95 17.16 4.32 5.43
N SER A 96 18.28 4.99 5.15
CA SER A 96 19.59 4.35 5.24
C SER A 96 19.87 3.89 6.67
N MET A 97 20.67 2.83 6.79
CA MET A 97 21.14 2.33 8.07
C MET A 97 21.85 3.42 8.91
N GLN A 98 22.44 4.44 8.28
CA GLN A 98 23.01 5.61 8.96
C GLN A 98 21.96 6.41 9.75
N VAL A 99 20.72 6.53 9.25
CA VAL A 99 19.66 7.23 9.98
C VAL A 99 19.21 6.44 11.20
N TYR A 100 19.32 5.11 11.15
CA TYR A 100 19.04 4.28 12.31
C TYR A 100 20.10 4.48 13.42
N LEU A 101 21.38 4.53 13.05
CA LEU A 101 22.49 4.81 13.98
C LEU A 101 22.39 6.21 14.63
N THR A 102 22.10 7.25 13.84
CA THR A 102 21.95 8.61 14.39
C THR A 102 20.75 8.72 15.35
N ARG A 103 19.63 8.03 15.08
CA ARG A 103 18.50 7.93 16.02
C ARG A 103 18.87 7.17 17.30
N ALA A 104 19.65 6.10 17.18
CA ALA A 104 20.19 5.35 18.32
C ALA A 104 20.96 6.25 19.29
N GLU A 105 21.85 7.08 18.75
CA GLU A 105 22.64 8.02 19.51
C GLU A 105 21.78 9.06 20.22
N GLY A 106 20.75 9.58 19.54
CA GLY A 106 19.78 10.50 20.15
C GLY A 106 19.02 9.87 21.32
N LEU A 107 18.65 8.60 21.21
CA LEU A 107 17.98 7.85 22.28
C LEU A 107 18.89 7.68 23.50
N VAL A 108 20.15 7.30 23.31
CA VAL A 108 21.13 7.17 24.42
C VAL A 108 21.44 8.52 25.06
N LYS A 109 21.57 9.60 24.29
CA LYS A 109 21.72 10.96 24.84
C LYS A 109 20.52 11.35 25.71
N SER A 110 19.31 11.04 25.26
CA SER A 110 18.08 11.33 26.01
C SER A 110 17.96 10.46 27.27
N GLU A 111 18.41 9.21 27.20
CA GLU A 111 18.49 8.33 28.36
C GLU A 111 19.42 8.88 29.44
N ASN A 112 20.61 9.33 29.05
CA ASN A 112 21.58 9.90 29.99
C ASN A 112 21.03 11.15 30.70
N LYS A 113 20.30 12.00 29.97
CA LYS A 113 19.58 13.14 30.58
C LYS A 113 18.55 12.70 31.61
N LYS A 114 17.76 11.68 31.32
CA LYS A 114 16.78 11.13 32.28
C LYS A 114 17.46 10.53 33.51
N ARG A 115 18.57 9.81 33.32
CA ARG A 115 19.36 9.28 34.45
C ARG A 115 19.91 10.40 35.32
N GLN A 116 20.36 11.52 34.74
CA GLN A 116 20.78 12.71 35.48
C GLN A 116 19.63 13.31 36.30
N GLN A 117 18.46 13.49 35.67
CA GLN A 117 17.27 14.00 36.35
C GLN A 117 16.82 13.11 37.52
N LEU A 118 16.86 11.78 37.35
CA LEU A 118 16.53 10.84 38.44
C LEU A 118 17.51 10.93 39.61
N LYS A 119 18.81 11.10 39.33
CA LYS A 119 19.85 11.32 40.35
C LYS A 119 19.63 12.62 41.10
N GLU A 120 19.31 13.70 40.40
CA GLU A 120 19.00 15.01 40.99
C GLU A 120 17.79 14.93 41.93
N LEU A 121 16.76 14.18 41.52
CA LEU A 121 15.56 13.92 42.32
C LEU A 121 15.78 12.88 43.43
N LYS A 122 16.99 12.31 43.55
CA LYS A 122 17.35 11.26 44.52
C LYS A 122 16.42 10.05 44.45
N ILE A 123 15.99 9.71 43.23
CA ILE A 123 15.18 8.52 42.94
C ILE A 123 16.12 7.41 42.51
N ASP A 124 16.25 6.38 43.35
CA ASP A 124 17.03 5.18 43.05
C ASP A 124 16.25 4.27 42.09
N TYR A 125 16.31 4.62 40.80
CA TYR A 125 15.69 3.87 39.73
C TYR A 125 16.70 3.56 38.62
N GLU A 126 17.01 2.28 38.50
CA GLU A 126 17.87 1.74 37.44
C GLU A 126 17.01 1.01 36.41
N PHE A 127 17.18 1.36 35.15
CA PHE A 127 16.49 0.71 34.03
C PHE A 127 17.51 0.28 32.95
N PRO A 128 17.33 -0.89 32.32
CA PRO A 128 18.25 -1.44 31.31
C PRO A 128 18.49 -0.58 30.05
N GLY A 129 17.75 0.50 29.81
CA GLY A 129 18.21 1.56 28.91
C GLY A 129 18.14 1.26 27.41
N TYR A 130 18.28 2.32 26.62
CA TYR A 130 18.61 2.21 25.20
C TYR A 130 20.10 1.89 25.00
N ALA A 131 20.97 2.24 25.95
CA ALA A 131 22.41 1.97 25.89
C ALA A 131 22.75 0.47 25.87
N ALA A 132 22.12 -0.34 26.72
CA ALA A 132 22.35 -1.79 26.74
C ALA A 132 21.79 -2.46 25.49
N SER A 133 20.60 -2.02 25.05
CA SER A 133 20.02 -2.47 23.78
C SER A 133 20.97 -2.13 22.63
N LYS A 134 21.46 -0.89 22.54
CA LYS A 134 22.35 -0.38 21.48
C LYS A 134 23.57 -1.27 21.25
N LEU A 135 24.22 -1.73 22.33
CA LEU A 135 25.36 -2.65 22.26
C LEU A 135 25.04 -3.95 21.48
N GLN A 136 23.82 -4.48 21.61
CA GLN A 136 23.42 -5.74 20.98
C GLN A 136 23.18 -5.60 19.48
N TRP A 137 22.80 -4.40 19.00
CA TRP A 137 22.34 -4.21 17.63
C TRP A 137 23.25 -3.36 16.75
N GLU A 138 24.05 -2.46 17.32
CA GLU A 138 25.09 -1.71 16.59
C GLU A 138 25.98 -2.55 15.68
N PRO A 139 26.59 -3.67 16.12
CA PRO A 139 27.45 -4.47 15.26
C PRO A 139 26.68 -5.07 14.08
N LYS A 140 25.43 -5.51 14.33
CA LYS A 140 24.55 -6.05 13.27
C LYS A 140 24.24 -5.01 12.21
N PHE A 141 24.03 -3.76 12.62
CA PHE A 141 23.72 -2.67 11.72
C PHE A 141 24.93 -2.12 10.96
N LYS A 142 26.11 -2.07 11.59
CA LYS A 142 27.36 -1.73 10.91
C LYS A 142 27.69 -2.76 9.81
N ALA A 143 27.62 -4.05 10.14
CA ALA A 143 27.84 -5.12 9.17
C ALA A 143 26.85 -5.03 7.98
N LYS A 144 25.58 -4.74 8.25
CA LYS A 144 24.56 -4.56 7.20
C LYS A 144 24.83 -3.32 6.33
N LEU A 145 25.22 -2.20 6.94
CA LEU A 145 25.60 -0.98 6.20
C LEU A 145 26.80 -1.26 5.27
N GLU A 146 27.83 -1.94 5.76
CA GLU A 146 29.01 -2.29 4.95
C GLU A 146 28.65 -3.20 3.77
N GLN A 147 27.75 -4.17 3.96
CA GLN A 147 27.24 -5.00 2.88
C GLN A 147 26.46 -4.18 1.84
N GLU A 148 25.61 -3.24 2.28
CA GLU A 148 24.87 -2.35 1.38
C GLU A 148 25.79 -1.42 0.58
N VAL A 149 26.87 -0.91 1.18
CA VAL A 149 27.89 -0.10 0.49
C VAL A 149 28.64 -0.94 -0.54
N LYS A 150 29.14 -2.12 -0.15
CA LYS A 150 29.83 -3.06 -1.06
C LYS A 150 28.95 -3.47 -2.25
N ALA A 151 27.66 -3.73 -2.01
CA ALA A 151 26.72 -4.10 -3.06
C ALA A 151 26.48 -2.94 -4.06
N LYS A 152 26.41 -1.70 -3.58
CA LYS A 152 26.28 -0.50 -4.44
C LYS A 152 27.54 -0.27 -5.27
N GLU A 153 28.72 -0.36 -4.67
CA GLU A 153 30.01 -0.23 -5.37
C GLU A 153 30.17 -1.33 -6.44
N ALA A 154 29.73 -2.56 -6.17
CA ALA A 154 29.77 -3.65 -7.14
C ALA A 154 28.83 -3.42 -8.33
N LEU A 155 27.61 -2.90 -8.07
CA LEU A 155 26.65 -2.50 -9.11
C LEU A 155 27.18 -1.35 -9.98
N GLU A 156 27.83 -0.36 -9.37
CA GLU A 156 28.43 0.77 -10.06
C GLU A 156 29.60 0.34 -10.95
N LYS A 157 30.51 -0.49 -10.43
CA LYS A 157 31.61 -1.09 -11.21
C LYS A 157 31.09 -1.97 -12.36
N ALA A 158 29.98 -2.69 -12.16
CA ALA A 158 29.36 -3.49 -13.22
C ALA A 158 28.69 -2.61 -14.30
N ALA A 159 28.12 -1.46 -13.92
CA ALA A 159 27.55 -0.49 -14.85
C ALA A 159 28.64 0.24 -15.66
N GLU A 160 29.78 0.56 -15.04
CA GLU A 160 30.93 1.15 -15.72
C GLU A 160 31.58 0.19 -16.72
N LYS A 161 31.76 -1.09 -16.36
CA LYS A 161 32.25 -2.12 -17.30
C LYS A 161 31.33 -2.23 -18.53
N LYS A 162 30.01 -2.28 -18.33
CA LYS A 162 29.04 -2.31 -19.45
C LYS A 162 29.08 -1.07 -20.34
N LYS A 163 29.40 0.11 -19.78
CA LYS A 163 29.61 1.32 -20.58
C LYS A 163 30.91 1.26 -21.38
N ASN A 164 32.00 0.79 -20.76
CA ASN A 164 33.31 0.72 -21.42
C ASN A 164 33.35 -0.35 -22.53
N ASP A 165 32.70 -1.51 -22.31
CA ASP A 165 32.54 -2.56 -23.33
C ASP A 165 31.72 -2.07 -24.54
N LYS A 166 30.75 -1.17 -24.32
CA LYS A 166 29.92 -0.58 -25.39
C LYS A 166 30.66 0.48 -26.20
N VAL A 167 31.58 1.23 -25.59
CA VAL A 167 32.44 2.22 -26.28
C VAL A 167 33.50 1.51 -27.13
N LYS A 168 34.06 0.41 -26.64
CA LYS A 168 35.04 -0.40 -27.38
C LYS A 168 34.45 -1.06 -28.65
N ALA A 169 33.16 -1.39 -28.63
CA ALA A 169 32.45 -1.95 -29.77
C ALA A 169 32.17 -0.91 -30.89
N SER A 170 32.14 0.39 -30.57
CA SER A 170 31.92 1.46 -31.57
C SER A 170 33.19 1.96 -32.25
N GLU A 171 34.38 1.65 -31.72
CA GLU A 171 35.67 2.16 -32.22
C GLU A 171 36.34 1.22 -33.27
N GLN A 172 35.82 -0.01 -33.42
CA GLN A 172 36.33 -1.01 -34.38
C GLN A 172 35.58 -1.06 -35.73
N SER A 173 34.53 -0.24 -35.94
CA SER A 173 33.86 -0.14 -37.23
C SER A 173 34.31 1.12 -37.99
N GLN A 174 35.46 1.05 -38.68
CA GLN A 174 35.75 2.03 -39.72
C GLN A 174 34.95 1.69 -40.99
N PRO A 175 34.28 2.66 -41.65
CA PRO A 175 33.48 2.39 -42.84
C PRO A 175 34.40 2.19 -44.06
N ALA A 176 34.36 0.99 -44.64
CA ALA A 176 35.01 0.72 -45.92
C ALA A 176 34.32 1.52 -47.04
N LYS A 177 35.02 2.48 -47.64
CA LYS A 177 34.61 3.15 -48.87
C LYS A 177 34.83 2.21 -50.05
N VAL A 178 33.77 1.89 -50.78
CA VAL A 178 33.85 1.19 -52.07
C VAL A 178 33.53 2.21 -53.16
N THR A 179 34.47 2.40 -54.09
CA THR A 179 34.30 3.21 -55.31
C THR A 179 33.99 2.28 -56.48
N VAL A 180 33.01 2.63 -57.31
CA VAL A 180 32.63 1.86 -58.52
C VAL A 180 33.03 2.67 -59.75
N SER A 181 33.60 1.98 -60.75
CA SER A 181 34.06 2.50 -62.05
C SER A 181 32.91 2.80 -63.02
#